data_AF-A0A430L4L5-F1
#
_entry.id   AF-A0A430L4L5-F1
#
_cell.length_a   1.000
_cell.length_b   1.000
_cell.length_c   1.000
_cell.angle_alpha   90.00
_cell.angle_beta   90.00
_cell.angle_gamma   90.00
#
_symmetry.space_group_name_H-M   'P 1'
#
loop_
_entity.id
_entity.type
_entity.pdbx_description
1 polymer ?
#
loop_
_entity_poly.entity_id
_entity_poly.type
_entity_poly.pdbx_seq_one_letter_code
_entity_poly.pdbx_strand_id
1 'polypeptide(L)'
;MPKWVFQHTKGAFTHEDKEKLAKGMSNIYTTFGLPTFFAHVQFISFDPDEFWTGGEPAHDSVTISIYHAAANIRTGFEGESLMKALDDVV
;
A
#
# COMPACT_ATOMS: atom_id res chain seq x y z
N MET A 1 -10.44 -1.92 -9.39
CA MET A 1 -9.24 -1.08 -9.48
C MET A 1 -8.72 -0.84 -8.08
N PRO A 2 -7.90 -1.76 -7.55
CA PRO A 2 -7.17 -1.54 -6.32
C PRO A 2 -6.07 -0.49 -6.53
N LYS A 3 -6.00 0.49 -5.63
CA LYS A 3 -4.94 1.50 -5.62
C LYS A 3 -4.34 1.58 -4.23
N TRP A 4 -3.03 1.39 -4.11
CA TRP A 4 -2.28 1.61 -2.89
C TRP A 4 -1.44 2.88 -3.02
N VAL A 5 -1.51 3.74 -2.02
CA VAL A 5 -0.69 4.94 -1.93
C VAL A 5 0.14 4.85 -0.67
N PHE A 6 1.45 4.75 -0.85
CA PHE A 6 2.43 4.82 0.22
C PHE A 6 2.85 6.28 0.39
N GLN A 7 2.49 6.87 1.51
CA GLN A 7 2.93 8.20 1.92
C GLN A 7 4.06 8.00 2.92
N HIS A 8 5.23 8.57 2.67
CA HIS A 8 6.40 8.27 3.49
C HIS A 8 7.37 9.45 3.58
N THR A 9 8.20 9.47 4.63
CA THR A 9 9.35 10.39 4.68
C THR A 9 10.39 10.02 3.63
N LYS A 10 11.14 11.01 3.12
CA LYS A 10 12.25 10.75 2.18
C LYS A 10 13.24 9.73 2.77
N GLY A 11 13.71 8.82 1.93
CA GLY A 11 14.66 7.77 2.32
C GLY A 11 14.04 6.46 2.82
N ALA A 12 12.73 6.41 3.09
CA ALA A 12 12.08 5.21 3.64
C ALA A 12 12.10 3.97 2.72
N PHE A 13 12.22 4.15 1.40
CA PHE A 13 12.24 3.05 0.44
C PHE A 13 13.35 3.21 -0.59
N THR A 14 14.08 2.13 -0.85
CA THR A 14 14.94 2.00 -2.03
C THR A 14 14.10 1.74 -3.29
N HIS A 15 14.73 1.78 -4.47
CA HIS A 15 14.05 1.39 -5.70
C HIS A 15 13.61 -0.08 -5.67
N GLU A 16 14.45 -0.97 -5.11
CA GLU A 16 14.18 -2.40 -5.01
C GLU A 16 12.98 -2.67 -4.08
N ASP A 17 12.87 -1.95 -2.96
CA ASP A 17 11.72 -2.06 -2.06
C ASP A 17 10.42 -1.67 -2.77
N LYS A 18 10.43 -0.57 -3.52
CA LYS A 18 9.27 -0.10 -4.30
C LYS A 18 8.85 -1.13 -5.34
N GLU A 19 9.81 -1.78 -6.00
CA GLU A 19 9.55 -2.83 -6.98
C GLU A 19 8.95 -4.08 -6.33
N LYS A 20 9.51 -4.54 -5.19
CA LYS A 20 9.00 -5.68 -4.43
C LYS A 20 7.57 -5.44 -3.97
N LEU A 21 7.29 -4.27 -3.37
CA LEU A 21 5.95 -3.89 -2.91
C LEU A 21 4.95 -3.82 -4.07
N ALA A 22 5.34 -3.21 -5.21
CA ALA A 22 4.47 -3.12 -6.37
C ALA A 22 4.10 -4.49 -6.95
N LYS A 23 5.08 -5.40 -7.05
CA LYS A 23 4.85 -6.78 -7.50
C LYS A 23 4.00 -7.56 -6.50
N GLY A 24 4.33 -7.49 -5.21
CA GLY A 24 3.58 -8.16 -4.14
C GLY A 24 2.11 -7.73 -4.14
N MET A 25 1.85 -6.43 -4.14
CA MET A 25 0.50 -5.87 -4.24
C MET A 25 -0.24 -6.39 -5.47
N SER A 26 0.37 -6.30 -6.65
CA SER A 26 -0.26 -6.78 -7.88
C SER A 26 -0.61 -8.27 -7.81
N ASN A 27 0.26 -9.09 -7.22
CA ASN A 27 0.06 -10.54 -7.10
C ASN A 27 -1.14 -10.90 -6.23
N ILE A 28 -1.39 -10.14 -5.15
CA ILE A 28 -2.58 -10.32 -4.30
C ILE A 28 -3.83 -10.26 -5.17
N TYR A 29 -3.99 -9.19 -5.95
CA TYR A 29 -5.21 -8.99 -6.72
C TYR A 29 -5.35 -9.89 -7.95
N THR A 30 -4.24 -10.27 -8.59
CA THR A 30 -4.28 -11.27 -9.67
C THR A 30 -4.67 -12.65 -9.16
N THR A 31 -4.34 -13.00 -7.91
CA THR A 31 -4.79 -14.25 -7.26
C THR A 31 -6.31 -14.29 -7.13
N PHE A 32 -6.96 -13.13 -6.96
CA PHE A 32 -8.41 -12.99 -6.96
C PHE A 32 -9.02 -12.76 -8.36
N GLY A 33 -8.26 -12.98 -9.44
CA GLY A 33 -8.74 -12.93 -10.82
C GLY A 33 -8.82 -11.54 -11.44
N LEU A 34 -8.30 -10.49 -10.79
CA LEU A 34 -8.24 -9.16 -11.38
C LEU A 34 -7.06 -9.06 -12.37
N PRO A 35 -7.24 -8.39 -13.53
CA PRO A 35 -6.13 -8.12 -14.44
C PRO A 35 -5.05 -7.25 -13.78
N THR A 36 -3.78 -7.55 -14.07
CA THR A 36 -2.61 -6.86 -13.49
C THR A 36 -2.66 -5.34 -13.68
N PHE A 37 -3.15 -4.86 -14.83
CA PHE A 37 -3.19 -3.43 -15.14
C PHE A 37 -4.21 -2.62 -14.31
N PHE A 38 -5.08 -3.28 -13.52
CA PHE A 38 -5.96 -2.61 -12.57
C PHE A 38 -5.30 -2.28 -11.23
N ALA A 39 -4.11 -2.84 -10.98
CA ALA A 39 -3.37 -2.69 -9.75
C ALA A 39 -2.42 -1.49 -9.84
N HIS A 40 -2.74 -0.41 -9.11
CA HIS A 40 -1.94 0.81 -9.09
C HIS A 40 -1.22 0.98 -7.75
N VAL A 41 0.10 1.15 -7.76
CA VAL A 41 0.88 1.60 -6.58
C VAL A 41 1.47 2.99 -6.85
N GLN A 42 1.37 3.86 -5.86
CA GLN A 42 2.00 5.17 -5.86
C GLN A 42 2.85 5.35 -4.60
N PHE A 43 4.03 5.92 -4.74
CA PHE A 43 4.91 6.30 -3.64
C PHE A 43 5.04 7.82 -3.64
N ILE A 44 4.58 8.46 -2.55
CA ILE A 44 4.62 9.90 -2.35
C ILE A 44 5.54 10.18 -1.17
N SER A 45 6.69 10.77 -1.46
CA SER A 45 7.67 11.15 -0.44
C SER A 45 7.44 12.57 0.05
N PHE A 46 7.53 12.75 1.36
CA PHE A 46 7.42 14.04 2.04
C PHE A 46 8.76 14.44 2.65
N ASP A 47 9.01 15.74 2.71
CA ASP A 47 10.08 16.28 3.57
C ASP A 47 9.72 16.06 5.06
N PRO A 48 10.71 16.00 5.97
CA PRO A 48 10.47 15.70 7.39
C PRO A 48 9.49 16.66 8.10
N ASP A 49 9.36 17.90 7.63
CA ASP A 49 8.46 18.93 8.16
C ASP A 49 7.07 18.93 7.49
N GLU A 50 6.82 18.02 6.56
CA GLU A 50 5.52 17.83 5.89
C GLU A 50 4.78 16.58 6.40
N PHE A 51 5.46 15.73 7.17
CA PHE A 51 4.90 14.50 7.73
C PHE A 51 4.83 14.61 9.26
N TRP A 52 3.61 14.71 9.80
CA TRP A 52 3.40 14.93 11.23
C TRP A 52 2.69 13.75 11.86
N THR A 53 3.26 13.21 12.94
CA THR A 53 2.71 12.09 13.70
C THR A 53 2.53 12.50 15.15
N GLY A 54 1.31 12.43 15.68
CA GLY A 54 1.04 12.79 17.08
C GLY A 54 1.27 14.28 17.41
N GLY A 55 1.34 15.16 16.40
CA GLY A 55 1.60 16.59 16.57
C GLY A 55 3.07 17.00 16.45
N GLU A 56 3.97 16.07 16.18
CA GLU A 56 5.41 16.33 15.99
C GLU A 56 5.88 15.93 14.59
N PRO A 57 6.95 16.56 14.04
CA PRO A 57 7.59 16.10 12.82
C PRO A 57 8.02 14.64 12.95
N ALA A 58 7.63 13.84 11.96
CA ALA A 58 7.87 12.41 11.98
C ALA A 58 9.19 12.09 11.27
N HIS A 59 10.01 11.27 11.91
CA HIS A 59 11.18 10.65 11.28
C HIS A 59 10.82 9.21 10.93
N ASP A 60 11.34 8.71 9.80
CA ASP A 60 11.22 7.31 9.37
C ASP A 60 9.79 6.74 9.40
N SER A 61 8.85 7.50 8.85
CA SER A 61 7.42 7.18 8.91
C SER A 61 6.84 6.83 7.55
N VAL A 62 5.94 5.84 7.54
CA VAL A 62 5.18 5.38 6.38
C VAL A 62 3.73 5.20 6.78
N THR A 63 2.81 5.71 5.97
CA THR A 63 1.39 5.36 6.00
C THR A 63 0.96 4.81 4.66
N ILE A 64 -0.06 3.94 4.70
CA ILE A 64 -0.63 3.34 3.51
C ILE A 64 -2.12 3.65 3.40
N SER A 65 -2.54 4.12 2.23
CA SER A 65 -3.94 4.28 1.87
C SER A 65 -4.32 3.28 0.79
N ILE A 66 -5.27 2.38 1.08
CA ILE A 66 -5.75 1.36 0.15
C ILE A 66 -7.16 1.68 -0.31
N TYR A 67 -7.35 1.86 -1.61
CA TYR A 67 -8.63 2.16 -2.23
C TYR A 67 -9.12 0.98 -3.07
N HIS A 68 -10.34 0.54 -2.83
CA HIS A 68 -11.02 -0.46 -3.65
C HIS A 68 -12.20 0.16 -4.38
N ALA A 69 -12.11 0.28 -5.70
CA ALA A 69 -13.22 0.77 -6.53
C ALA A 69 -14.03 -0.34 -7.21
N ALA A 70 -13.46 -1.54 -7.41
CA ALA A 70 -14.13 -2.61 -8.17
C ALA A 70 -14.28 -3.94 -7.41
N ALA A 71 -13.76 -4.03 -6.19
CA ALA A 71 -13.90 -5.21 -5.34
C ALA A 71 -14.63 -4.78 -4.07
N ASN A 72 -15.76 -5.42 -3.78
CA ASN A 72 -16.44 -5.25 -2.51
C ASN A 72 -15.89 -6.29 -1.54
N ILE A 73 -15.37 -5.86 -0.40
CA ILE A 73 -15.19 -6.74 0.76
C ILE A 73 -16.58 -6.87 1.37
N ARG A 74 -17.21 -8.04 1.23
CA ARG A 74 -18.62 -8.23 1.60
C ARG A 74 -18.77 -8.95 2.94
N THR A 75 -17.73 -9.67 3.35
CA THR A 75 -17.71 -10.47 4.56
C THR A 75 -16.48 -10.16 5.42
N GLY A 76 -16.58 -10.43 6.73
CA GLY A 76 -15.44 -10.32 7.64
C GLY A 76 -14.28 -11.23 7.24
N PHE A 77 -14.58 -12.45 6.79
CA PHE A 77 -13.58 -13.42 6.33
C PHE A 77 -12.79 -12.94 5.10
N GLU A 78 -13.46 -12.33 4.12
CA GLU A 78 -12.78 -11.71 2.98
C GLU A 78 -11.89 -10.54 3.42
N GLY A 79 -12.32 -9.77 4.42
CA GLY A 79 -11.54 -8.71 5.04
C GLY A 79 -10.27 -9.25 5.71
N GLU A 80 -10.40 -10.28 6.55
CA GLU A 80 -9.27 -10.93 7.23
C GLU A 80 -8.29 -11.57 6.26
N SER A 81 -8.79 -12.24 5.23
CA SER A 81 -7.96 -12.87 4.19
C SER A 81 -7.16 -11.82 3.42
N LEU A 82 -7.77 -10.68 3.12
CA LEU A 82 -7.07 -9.56 2.51
C LEU A 82 -6.01 -9.02 3.48
N MET A 83 -6.36 -8.71 4.73
CA MET A 83 -5.41 -8.17 5.72
C MET A 83 -4.19 -9.07 5.88
N LYS A 84 -4.39 -10.39 5.96
CA LYS A 84 -3.28 -11.34 5.99
C LYS A 84 -2.39 -11.24 4.74
N ALA A 85 -2.99 -11.16 3.56
CA ALA A 85 -2.24 -11.02 2.32
C ALA A 85 -1.49 -9.68 2.24
N LEU A 86 -2.02 -8.62 2.86
CA LEU A 86 -1.31 -7.35 3.04
C LEU A 86 -0.07 -7.56 3.92
N ASP A 87 -0.23 -8.15 5.10
CA ASP A 87 0.85 -8.36 6.08
C ASP A 87 1.99 -9.25 5.54
N ASP A 88 1.70 -10.13 4.58
CA ASP A 88 2.73 -10.95 3.92
C ASP A 88 3.57 -10.14 2.90
N VAL A 89 3.13 -8.92 2.53
CA VAL A 89 3.77 -8.04 1.54
C VAL A 89 4.44 -6.82 2.15
N VAL A 90 3.83 -6.17 3.14
CA VAL A 90 4.32 -4.94 3.79
C VAL A 90 5.07 -5.19 5.09
#